data_AF-A0A1I1D8I1-F1
#
_entry.id   AF-A0A1I1D8I1-F1
#
_cell.length_a   1.000
_cell.length_b   1.000
_cell.length_c   1.000
_cell.angle_alpha   90.00
_cell.angle_beta   90.00
_cell.angle_gamma   90.00
#
_symmetry.space_group_name_H-M   'P 1'
#
loop_
_entity.id
_entity.type
_entity.pdbx_description
1 polymer ?
#
loop_
_entity_poly.entity_id
_entity_poly.type
_entity_poly.pdbx_seq_one_letter_code
_entity_poly.pdbx_strand_id
1 'polypeptide(L)'
;MVSRENRVVAGSFVLLVVAIVLLTTIDRYLGVSLDQHPLPAFLVVVGLAVVLPQLYLAATTPDDGEEVSPRARVRFAAVAIAAFAVMFAGGTITEPADLTGGPLEDPETLQHLAILSIGGLALVALVGYEFLDGYRSGSGSGSGSGSGSGSGSGSSNHDTRK
;
A
#
# COMPACT_ATOMS: atom_id res chain seq x y z
N MET A 1 -18.20 5.77 23.79
CA MET A 1 -17.67 4.66 22.97
C MET A 1 -16.57 5.25 22.10
N VAL A 2 -15.31 4.89 22.33
CA VAL A 2 -14.18 5.52 21.61
C VAL A 2 -14.26 5.11 20.14
N SER A 3 -14.32 6.08 19.22
CA SER A 3 -14.36 5.81 17.77
C SER A 3 -13.19 4.90 17.37
N ARG A 4 -13.46 3.92 16.51
CA ARG A 4 -12.45 2.95 16.05
C ARG A 4 -11.29 3.65 15.33
N GLU A 5 -11.54 4.78 14.65
CA GLU A 5 -10.50 5.65 14.09
C GLU A 5 -9.51 6.15 15.15
N ASN A 6 -10.02 6.64 16.27
CA ASN A 6 -9.15 7.13 17.34
C ASN A 6 -8.28 6.01 17.92
N ARG A 7 -8.74 4.75 17.85
CA ARG A 7 -7.92 3.58 18.24
C ARG A 7 -6.88 3.21 17.19
N VAL A 8 -7.15 3.39 15.90
CA VAL A 8 -6.18 3.13 14.82
C VAL A 8 -5.11 4.20 14.79
N VAL A 9 -5.48 5.47 14.93
CA VAL A 9 -4.54 6.59 15.04
C VAL A 9 -3.71 6.44 16.31
N ALA A 10 -4.35 6.18 17.46
CA ALA A 10 -3.63 5.92 18.70
C ALA A 10 -2.74 4.67 18.60
N GLY A 11 -3.20 3.61 17.94
CA GLY A 11 -2.44 2.39 17.72
C GLY A 11 -1.19 2.63 16.88
N SER A 12 -1.33 3.35 15.76
CA SER A 12 -0.21 3.72 14.88
C SER A 12 0.76 4.65 15.60
N PHE A 13 0.26 5.60 16.39
CA PHE A 13 1.08 6.49 17.21
C PHE A 13 1.82 5.74 18.31
N VAL A 14 1.16 4.82 19.03
CA VAL A 14 1.80 3.98 20.05
C VAL A 14 2.87 3.10 19.42
N LEU A 15 2.60 2.51 18.26
CA LEU A 15 3.58 1.66 17.57
C LEU A 15 4.77 2.47 17.05
N LEU A 16 4.53 3.68 16.55
CA LEU A 16 5.59 4.63 16.21
C LEU A 16 6.45 4.97 17.43
N VAL A 17 5.83 5.30 18.56
CA VAL A 17 6.54 5.60 19.82
C VAL A 17 7.35 4.37 20.28
N VAL A 18 6.76 3.17 20.23
CA VAL A 18 7.46 1.93 20.57
C VAL A 18 8.64 1.70 19.63
N ALA A 19 8.49 1.91 18.33
CA ALA A 19 9.58 1.77 17.37
C ALA A 19 10.71 2.77 17.63
N ILE A 20 10.38 4.03 17.88
CA ILE A 20 11.37 5.06 18.26
C ILE A 20 12.10 4.63 19.54
N VAL A 21 11.37 4.24 20.59
CA VAL A 21 11.96 3.79 21.86
C VAL A 21 12.85 2.57 21.65
N LEU A 22 12.41 1.59 20.85
CA LEU A 22 13.19 0.39 20.55
C LEU A 22 14.51 0.75 19.84
N LEU A 23 14.44 1.61 18.83
CA LEU A 23 15.61 2.06 18.06
C LEU A 23 16.58 2.88 18.92
N THR A 24 16.06 3.81 19.74
CA THR A 24 16.89 4.55 20.70
C THR A 24 17.50 3.64 21.76
N THR A 25 16.79 2.59 22.19
CA THR A 25 17.31 1.62 23.14
C THR A 25 18.41 0.76 22.51
N ILE A 26 18.24 0.34 21.25
CA ILE A 26 19.26 -0.40 20.50
C ILE A 26 20.52 0.44 20.34
N ASP A 27 20.39 1.68 19.87
CA ASP A 27 21.51 2.61 19.71
C ASP A 27 22.26 2.82 21.03
N ARG A 28 21.51 3.07 22.12
CA ARG A 28 22.09 3.37 23.43
C ARG A 28 22.75 2.18 24.13
N TYR A 29 22.22 0.97 23.97
CA TYR A 29 22.69 -0.21 24.73
C TYR A 29 23.52 -1.19 23.92
N LEU A 30 23.32 -1.25 22.60
CA LEU A 30 24.09 -2.15 21.72
C LEU A 30 25.20 -1.41 20.97
N GLY A 31 25.24 -0.07 21.03
CA GLY A 31 26.24 0.74 20.33
C GLY A 31 26.15 0.62 18.80
N VAL A 32 24.98 0.21 18.29
CA VAL A 32 24.71 0.07 16.87
C VAL A 32 24.16 1.41 16.37
N SER A 33 25.04 2.22 15.79
CA SER A 33 24.65 3.50 15.20
C SER A 33 23.66 3.25 14.05
N LEU A 34 22.45 3.82 14.17
CA LEU A 34 21.43 3.76 13.11
C LEU A 34 21.90 4.37 11.79
N ASP A 35 22.87 5.28 11.87
CA ASP A 35 23.53 5.91 10.72
C ASP A 35 24.35 4.91 9.89
N GLN A 36 24.94 3.88 10.52
CA GLN A 36 25.76 2.88 9.83
C GLN A 36 24.94 1.77 9.18
N HIS A 37 23.66 1.66 9.56
CA HIS A 37 22.77 0.59 9.12
C HIS A 37 21.38 1.13 8.75
N PRO A 38 21.29 1.93 7.66
CA PRO A 38 20.05 2.56 7.23
C PRO A 38 18.98 1.54 6.80
N LEU A 39 19.37 0.37 6.27
CA LEU A 39 18.42 -0.66 5.84
C LEU A 39 17.62 -1.27 7.02
N PRO A 40 18.23 -1.82 8.08
CA PRO A 40 17.46 -2.31 9.22
C PRO A 40 16.70 -1.19 9.94
N ALA A 41 17.25 0.03 10.00
CA ALA A 41 16.53 1.19 10.54
C ALA A 41 15.24 1.45 9.73
N PHE A 42 15.33 1.48 8.41
CA PHE A 42 14.17 1.62 7.50
C PHE A 42 13.14 0.50 7.71
N LEU A 43 13.57 -0.76 7.78
CA LEU A 43 12.64 -1.88 7.97
C LEU A 43 11.91 -1.83 9.31
N VAL A 44 12.57 -1.40 10.39
CA VAL A 44 11.92 -1.26 11.69
C VAL A 44 10.99 -0.05 11.75
N VAL A 45 11.46 1.13 11.32
CA VAL A 45 10.61 2.35 11.37
C VAL A 45 9.45 2.23 10.41
N VAL A 46 9.74 1.96 9.14
CA VAL A 46 8.74 2.04 8.06
C VAL A 46 7.99 0.71 7.97
N GLY A 47 8.72 -0.40 7.90
CA GLY A 47 8.12 -1.73 7.78
C GLY A 47 7.28 -2.09 9.01
N LEU A 48 7.87 -2.05 10.20
CA LEU A 48 7.18 -2.48 11.41
C LEU A 48 6.24 -1.40 11.98
N ALA A 49 6.67 -0.14 12.05
CA ALA A 49 5.87 0.89 12.73
C ALA A 49 4.76 1.49 11.86
N VAL A 50 4.96 1.57 10.54
CA VAL A 50 4.01 2.23 9.63
C VAL A 50 3.24 1.22 8.78
N VAL A 51 3.93 0.30 8.12
CA VAL A 51 3.33 -0.58 7.10
C VAL A 51 2.58 -1.75 7.72
N LEU A 52 3.19 -2.42 8.70
CA LEU A 52 2.61 -3.61 9.32
C LEU A 52 1.22 -3.36 9.94
N PRO A 53 0.97 -2.24 10.66
CA PRO A 53 -0.36 -1.95 11.21
C PRO A 53 -1.40 -1.71 10.12
N GLN A 54 -1.01 -1.00 9.05
CA GLN A 54 -1.91 -0.69 7.93
C GLN A 54 -2.30 -1.96 7.16
N LEU A 55 -1.34 -2.86 6.92
CA LEU A 55 -1.59 -4.15 6.28
C LEU A 55 -2.38 -5.09 7.17
N TYR A 56 -2.09 -5.14 8.47
CA TYR A 56 -2.85 -5.95 9.42
C TYR A 56 -4.32 -5.54 9.44
N LEU A 57 -4.59 -4.24 9.48
CA LEU A 57 -5.95 -3.73 9.45
C LEU A 57 -6.64 -3.97 8.10
N ALA A 58 -5.93 -3.82 7.00
CA ALA A 58 -6.47 -4.14 5.67
C ALA A 58 -6.86 -5.63 5.56
N ALA A 59 -6.10 -6.53 6.19
CA ALA A 59 -6.37 -7.97 6.15
C ALA A 59 -7.48 -8.44 7.11
N THR A 60 -7.67 -7.74 8.23
CA THR A 60 -8.57 -8.20 9.31
C THR A 60 -9.92 -7.49 9.35
N THR A 61 -10.11 -6.46 8.53
CA THR A 61 -11.34 -5.66 8.52
C THR A 61 -12.22 -6.02 7.31
N PRO A 62 -13.44 -6.56 7.52
CA PRO A 62 -14.40 -6.77 6.44
C PRO A 62 -14.96 -5.45 5.90
N ASP A 63 -15.29 -5.40 4.61
CA ASP A 63 -15.74 -4.21 3.85
C ASP A 63 -17.10 -3.62 4.31
N ASP A 64 -17.70 -4.16 5.36
CA ASP A 64 -19.08 -3.92 5.77
C ASP A 64 -19.24 -2.67 6.66
N GLY A 65 -18.74 -1.51 6.20
CA GLY A 65 -19.12 -0.20 6.76
C GLY A 65 -18.03 0.59 7.49
N GLU A 66 -16.74 0.40 7.19
CA GLU A 66 -15.69 1.30 7.65
C GLU A 66 -15.50 2.51 6.72
N GLU A 67 -15.16 3.67 7.29
CA GLU A 67 -14.90 4.93 6.57
C GLU A 67 -13.66 4.84 5.66
N VAL A 68 -12.72 3.93 5.94
CA VAL A 68 -11.49 3.73 5.15
C VAL A 68 -11.41 2.31 4.64
N SER A 69 -11.55 2.16 3.32
CA SER A 69 -11.47 0.86 2.64
C SER A 69 -10.08 0.21 2.79
N PRO A 70 -10.00 -1.14 2.81
CA PRO A 70 -8.73 -1.87 2.79
C PRO A 70 -7.80 -1.41 1.65
N ARG A 71 -8.38 -1.10 0.49
CA ARG A 71 -7.65 -0.58 -0.69
C ARG A 71 -6.95 0.75 -0.40
N ALA A 72 -7.60 1.68 0.30
CA ALA A 72 -6.98 2.95 0.67
C ALA A 72 -5.79 2.75 1.63
N ARG A 73 -5.85 1.77 2.53
CA ARG A 73 -4.75 1.45 3.45
C ARG A 73 -3.55 0.85 2.74
N VAL A 74 -3.77 -0.03 1.77
CA VAL A 74 -2.70 -0.59 0.93
C VAL A 74 -2.03 0.51 0.09
N ARG A 75 -2.81 1.42 -0.52
CA ARG A 75 -2.28 2.58 -1.25
C ARG A 75 -1.44 3.48 -0.34
N PHE A 76 -1.94 3.80 0.85
CA PHE A 76 -1.21 4.60 1.82
C PHE A 76 0.10 3.91 2.22
N ALA A 77 0.08 2.62 2.53
CA ALA A 77 1.28 1.88 2.90
C ALA A 77 2.34 1.91 1.77
N ALA A 78 1.94 1.68 0.51
CA ALA A 78 2.84 1.73 -0.63
C ALA A 78 3.44 3.14 -0.86
N VAL A 79 2.62 4.19 -0.75
CA VAL A 79 3.09 5.59 -0.87
C VAL A 79 4.02 5.95 0.28
N ALA A 80 3.70 5.54 1.51
CA ALA A 80 4.55 5.77 2.68
C ALA A 80 5.90 5.07 2.52
N ILE A 81 5.93 3.80 2.10
CA ILE A 81 7.16 3.05 1.79
C ILE A 81 8.02 3.84 0.80
N ALA A 82 7.44 4.33 -0.29
CA ALA A 82 8.16 5.08 -1.31
C ALA A 82 8.70 6.42 -0.79
N ALA A 83 7.88 7.18 -0.06
CA ALA A 83 8.28 8.48 0.49
C ALA A 83 9.42 8.33 1.51
N PHE A 84 9.30 7.38 2.44
CA PHE A 84 10.37 7.13 3.40
C PHE A 84 11.61 6.50 2.75
N ALA A 85 11.45 5.70 1.69
CA ALA A 85 12.60 5.16 0.97
C ALA A 85 13.43 6.28 0.34
N VAL A 86 12.78 7.29 -0.27
CA VAL A 86 13.47 8.49 -0.79
C VAL A 86 14.13 9.28 0.35
N MET A 87 13.47 9.42 1.50
CA MET A 87 14.05 10.13 2.65
C MET A 87 15.30 9.43 3.20
N PHE A 88 15.28 8.11 3.31
CA PHE A 88 16.43 7.31 3.78
C PHE A 88 17.54 7.19 2.72
N ALA A 89 17.19 7.14 1.43
CA ALA A 89 18.17 7.04 0.34
C ALA A 89 18.77 8.39 -0.09
N GLY A 90 18.05 9.49 0.13
CA GLY A 90 18.35 10.82 -0.41
C GLY A 90 19.61 11.49 0.14
N GLY A 91 20.27 10.92 1.16
CA GLY A 91 21.54 11.42 1.66
C GLY A 91 22.76 11.00 0.83
N THR A 92 22.68 9.89 0.08
CA THR A 92 23.86 9.26 -0.53
C THR A 92 23.82 9.21 -2.05
N ILE A 93 22.66 9.13 -2.69
CA ILE A 93 22.55 9.01 -4.17
C ILE A 93 22.22 10.37 -4.80
N THR A 94 23.05 11.38 -4.53
CA THR A 94 22.81 12.75 -5.03
C THR A 94 23.51 12.99 -6.38
N GLU A 95 24.60 12.26 -6.66
CA GLU A 95 25.32 12.39 -7.92
C GLU A 95 25.12 11.15 -8.81
N PRO A 96 24.77 11.32 -10.10
CA PRO A 96 24.77 10.24 -11.08
C PRO A 96 26.13 9.54 -11.21
N ALA A 97 27.21 10.19 -10.77
CA ALA A 97 28.56 9.65 -10.74
C ALA A 97 28.72 8.47 -9.77
N ASP A 98 28.01 8.44 -8.64
CA ASP A 98 28.05 7.35 -7.67
C ASP A 98 27.51 6.02 -8.25
N LEU A 99 26.61 6.12 -9.23
CA LEU A 99 26.09 4.96 -9.95
C LEU A 99 27.07 4.40 -11.01
N THR A 100 28.06 5.21 -11.42
CA THR A 100 29.06 4.81 -12.43
C THR A 100 30.32 4.20 -11.83
N GLY A 101 30.60 4.43 -10.54
CA GLY A 101 31.78 3.94 -9.83
C GLY A 101 31.72 2.48 -9.36
N GLY A 102 30.61 1.77 -9.58
CA GLY A 102 30.43 0.40 -9.12
C GLY A 102 29.65 0.35 -7.79
N PRO A 103 28.30 0.51 -7.83
CA PRO A 103 27.46 0.58 -6.62
C PRO A 103 27.42 -0.73 -5.80
N LEU A 104 28.11 -1.78 -6.24
CA LEU A 104 28.21 -3.08 -5.57
C LEU A 104 29.45 -3.21 -4.68
N GLU A 105 30.41 -2.29 -4.79
CA GLU A 105 31.68 -2.35 -4.05
C GLU A 105 31.56 -1.78 -2.65
N ASP A 106 30.63 -0.83 -2.46
CA ASP A 106 30.37 -0.20 -1.17
C ASP A 106 29.08 -0.75 -0.51
N PRO A 107 29.19 -1.41 0.66
CA PRO A 107 28.04 -1.95 1.37
C PRO A 107 27.07 -0.87 1.87
N GLU A 108 27.51 0.39 2.02
CA GLU A 108 26.63 1.49 2.40
C GLU A 108 25.75 1.91 1.21
N THR A 109 26.36 2.14 0.03
CA THR A 109 25.65 2.40 -1.23
C THR A 109 24.65 1.29 -1.57
N LEU A 110 25.03 0.02 -1.38
CA LEU A 110 24.14 -1.13 -1.57
C LEU A 110 22.88 -1.07 -0.69
N GLN A 111 23.01 -0.65 0.56
CA GLN A 111 21.86 -0.54 1.46
C GLN A 111 20.89 0.55 1.01
N HIS A 112 21.41 1.71 0.60
CA HIS A 112 20.58 2.81 0.11
C HIS A 112 19.89 2.45 -1.20
N LEU A 113 20.58 1.75 -2.10
CA LEU A 113 20.01 1.21 -3.34
C LEU A 113 18.94 0.16 -3.06
N ALA A 114 19.15 -0.71 -2.06
CA ALA A 114 18.15 -1.67 -1.63
C ALA A 114 16.89 -0.97 -1.09
N ILE A 115 17.04 0.05 -0.22
CA ILE A 115 15.91 0.85 0.27
C ILE A 115 15.15 1.50 -0.89
N LEU A 116 15.86 2.11 -1.84
CA LEU A 116 15.26 2.76 -3.00
C LEU A 116 14.55 1.74 -3.92
N SER A 117 15.13 0.55 -4.08
CA SER A 117 14.50 -0.55 -4.81
C SER A 117 13.22 -1.04 -4.14
N ILE A 118 13.18 -1.12 -2.80
CA ILE A 118 11.97 -1.47 -2.04
C ILE A 118 10.90 -0.40 -2.25
N GLY A 119 11.28 0.88 -2.16
CA GLY A 119 10.41 2.03 -2.46
C GLY A 119 9.81 1.97 -3.87
N GLY A 120 10.66 1.81 -4.88
CA GLY A 120 10.26 1.72 -6.28
C GLY A 120 9.38 0.51 -6.56
N LEU A 121 9.76 -0.67 -6.07
CA LEU A 121 8.98 -1.89 -6.24
C LEU A 121 7.62 -1.81 -5.56
N ALA A 122 7.49 -1.13 -4.42
CA ALA A 122 6.20 -0.92 -3.77
C ALA A 122 5.24 -0.10 -4.67
N LEU A 123 5.73 0.94 -5.34
CA LEU A 123 4.93 1.70 -6.31
C LEU A 123 4.60 0.89 -7.55
N VAL A 124 5.56 0.15 -8.11
CA VAL A 124 5.33 -0.73 -9.28
C VAL A 124 4.28 -1.79 -8.94
N ALA A 125 4.37 -2.40 -7.77
CA ALA A 125 3.39 -3.38 -7.29
C ALA A 125 2.01 -2.76 -7.12
N LEU A 126 1.92 -1.54 -6.55
CA LEU A 126 0.66 -0.83 -6.41
C LEU A 126 0.02 -0.54 -7.77
N VAL A 127 0.79 0.04 -8.69
CA VAL A 127 0.32 0.36 -10.05
C VAL A 127 -0.10 -0.90 -10.79
N GLY A 128 0.72 -1.95 -10.74
CA GLY A 128 0.40 -3.25 -11.34
C GLY A 128 -0.90 -3.85 -10.79
N TYR A 129 -1.09 -3.80 -9.47
CA TYR A 129 -2.32 -4.25 -8.82
C TYR A 129 -3.56 -3.48 -9.32
N GLU A 130 -3.46 -2.15 -9.39
CA GLU A 130 -4.56 -1.29 -9.88
C GLU A 130 -4.91 -1.58 -11.34
N PHE A 131 -3.91 -1.83 -12.19
CA PHE A 131 -4.14 -2.25 -13.58
C PHE A 131 -4.83 -3.61 -13.67
N LEU A 132 -4.36 -4.63 -12.93
CA LEU A 132 -4.96 -5.96 -12.94
C LEU A 132 -6.42 -5.95 -12.48
N ASP A 133 -6.72 -5.18 -11.43
CA ASP A 133 -8.08 -5.04 -10.90
C ASP A 133 -9.02 -4.34 -11.89
N GLY A 134 -8.52 -3.30 -12.57
CA GLY A 134 -9.24 -2.62 -13.65
C GLY A 134 -9.58 -3.56 -14.82
N TYR A 135 -8.64 -4.43 -15.23
CA TYR A 135 -8.88 -5.44 -16.27
C TYR A 135 -9.93 -6.47 -15.85
N ARG A 136 -9.90 -6.94 -14.60
CA ARG A 136 -10.84 -7.94 -14.08
C ARG A 136 -12.26 -7.37 -13.93
N SER A 137 -12.38 -6.08 -13.68
CA SER A 137 -13.66 -5.36 -13.61
C SER A 137 -14.31 -5.17 -14.99
N GLY A 138 -13.51 -5.11 -16.06
CA GLY A 138 -13.98 -4.93 -17.44
C GLY A 138 -14.43 -6.21 -18.14
N SER A 139 -14.03 -7.40 -17.66
CA SER A 139 -14.39 -8.68 -18.28
C SER A 139 -15.67 -9.32 -17.74
N GLY A 140 -16.29 -8.73 -16.70
CA GLY A 140 -17.54 -9.21 -16.10
C GLY A 140 -18.84 -8.70 -16.73
N SER A 141 -18.79 -7.77 -17.69
CA SER A 141 -19.97 -7.11 -18.28
C SER A 141 -20.37 -7.64 -19.67
N GLY A 142 -19.86 -8.81 -20.08
CA GLY A 142 -20.05 -9.36 -21.41
C GLY A 142 -20.57 -10.80 -21.45
N SER A 143 -21.67 -11.12 -20.78
CA SER A 143 -22.42 -12.37 -21.03
C SER A 143 -23.84 -12.30 -20.46
N GLY A 144 -24.84 -12.19 -21.34
CA GLY A 144 -26.24 -12.45 -20.95
C GLY A 144 -27.38 -11.73 -21.67
N SER A 145 -27.21 -11.14 -22.86
CA SER A 145 -28.35 -10.67 -23.67
C SER A 145 -28.58 -11.60 -24.86
N GLY A 146 -29.04 -12.81 -24.55
CA GLY A 146 -29.33 -13.85 -25.53
C GLY A 146 -30.52 -14.70 -25.07
N SER A 147 -31.73 -14.18 -25.25
CA SER A 147 -32.93 -15.00 -25.33
C SER A 147 -33.98 -14.24 -26.12
N GLY A 148 -34.05 -14.56 -27.41
CA GLY A 148 -35.14 -14.14 -28.27
C GLY A 148 -36.42 -14.95 -28.03
N SER A 149 -37.43 -14.56 -28.80
CA SER A 149 -38.60 -15.33 -29.23
C SER A 149 -39.81 -15.30 -28.29
N GLY A 150 -40.79 -14.48 -28.67
CA GLY A 150 -42.14 -14.46 -28.09
C GLY A 150 -43.11 -13.65 -28.93
N SER A 151 -43.22 -13.98 -30.22
CA SER A 151 -44.21 -13.44 -31.14
C SER A 151 -45.62 -13.83 -30.68
N GLY A 152 -46.45 -12.85 -30.33
CA GLY A 152 -47.84 -13.04 -29.94
C GLY A 152 -48.72 -11.97 -30.58
N SER A 153 -49.03 -12.14 -31.85
CA SER A 153 -49.99 -11.36 -32.61
C SER A 153 -51.41 -11.68 -32.09
N GLY A 154 -52.10 -10.69 -31.51
CA GLY A 154 -53.48 -10.81 -31.05
C GLY A 154 -54.26 -9.54 -31.38
N SER A 155 -54.81 -9.52 -32.59
CA SER A 155 -55.68 -8.48 -33.17
C SER A 155 -57.12 -8.58 -32.65
N SER A 156 -57.86 -7.46 -32.69
CA SER A 156 -59.33 -7.28 -32.62
C SER A 156 -59.98 -7.51 -31.25
N ASN A 157 -60.98 -6.78 -30.74
CA ASN A 157 -62.01 -5.84 -31.23
C ASN A 157 -62.34 -4.87 -30.07
N HIS A 158 -62.62 -3.57 -30.29
CA HIS A 158 -63.93 -2.98 -30.62
C HIS A 158 -65.07 -3.30 -29.62
N ASP A 159 -65.79 -2.24 -29.23
CA ASP A 159 -67.10 -2.19 -28.53
C ASP A 159 -67.10 -2.41 -27.00
N THR A 160 -67.86 -1.71 -26.14
CA THR A 160 -68.86 -0.64 -26.24
C THR A 160 -69.17 -0.13 -24.81
N ARG A 161 -69.61 1.15 -24.68
CA ARG A 161 -70.67 1.69 -23.76
C ARG A 161 -70.91 0.97 -22.41
N LYS A 162 -70.91 1.63 -21.25
CA LYS A 162 -71.59 2.85 -20.79
C LYS A 162 -70.97 3.31 -19.48
#